data_AF-A0A922MPC9-F1
#
_entry.id   AF-A0A922MPC9-F1
#
_cell.length_a   1.000
_cell.length_b   1.000
_cell.length_c   1.000
_cell.angle_alpha   90.00
_cell.angle_beta   90.00
_cell.angle_gamma   90.00
#
_symmetry.space_group_name_H-M   'P 1'
#
loop_
_entity.id
_entity.type
_entity.pdbx_description
1 polymer ?
#
loop_
_entity_poly.entity_id
_entity_poly.type
_entity_poly.pdbx_seq_one_letter_code
_entity_poly.pdbx_strand_id
1 'polypeptide(L)'
;VARYALEDHTPPNIELIQPFCEDVHNWLSADSKNVAAVHCKAGKGRTGTMVCCYLLYSRQKASADEALKFYGTKRTHDEKGVTIPSQRRYVEYYAALVTSGLQYSATRVHIRELVMSPPPTLNGGTCSPELTVSQAQPSFKTPSGCHEVRKDEGSIRVYLTHCTPLYGDVRVDVYNKPKMKMRKEKLFHFWFNTFFVAAGVGAERVPALDDSPNLEAFKLTLNKWQLDEAHKDKQHKHYSPDFKVILLTPYKTWTIL
;
A
#
# COMPACT_ATOMS: atom_id res chain seq x y z
N VAL A 1 -13.94 22.96 -13.37
CA VAL A 1 -13.78 21.49 -13.25
C VAL A 1 -12.30 21.20 -13.12
N ALA A 2 -11.84 20.76 -11.95
CA ALA A 2 -10.46 20.31 -11.73
C ALA A 2 -10.33 18.81 -12.03
N ARG A 3 -9.12 18.33 -12.35
CA ARG A 3 -8.85 16.92 -12.66
C ARG A 3 -7.69 16.40 -11.83
N TYR A 4 -7.97 15.35 -11.05
CA TYR A 4 -6.99 14.60 -10.28
C TYR A 4 -7.02 13.16 -10.79
N ALA A 5 -6.00 12.76 -11.54
CA ALA A 5 -5.98 11.49 -12.26
C ALA A 5 -5.59 10.33 -11.33
N LEU A 6 -6.47 9.33 -11.21
CA LEU A 6 -6.24 8.09 -10.48
C LEU A 6 -6.57 6.91 -11.39
N GLU A 7 -5.62 5.97 -11.52
CA GLU A 7 -5.86 4.68 -12.17
C GLU A 7 -6.95 3.89 -11.42
N ASP A 8 -7.67 3.03 -12.15
CA ASP A 8 -8.77 2.29 -11.55
C ASP A 8 -8.23 1.19 -10.62
N HIS A 9 -8.88 1.03 -9.45
CA HIS A 9 -8.50 0.07 -8.41
C HIS A 9 -7.10 0.25 -7.79
N THR A 10 -6.44 1.39 -8.00
CA THR A 10 -5.20 1.76 -7.30
C THR A 10 -5.50 2.83 -6.24
N PRO A 11 -4.62 3.02 -5.23
CA PRO A 11 -4.61 4.26 -4.47
C PRO A 11 -4.21 5.47 -5.35
N PRO A 12 -4.52 6.72 -4.92
CA PRO A 12 -3.93 7.92 -5.52
C PRO A 12 -2.42 7.96 -5.30
N ASN A 13 -1.71 8.74 -6.13
CA ASN A 13 -0.37 9.18 -5.72
C ASN A 13 -0.51 10.03 -4.45
N ILE A 14 0.32 9.78 -3.44
CA ILE A 14 0.20 10.47 -2.14
C ILE A 14 0.31 12.00 -2.30
N GLU A 15 1.15 12.48 -3.22
CA GLU A 15 1.38 13.90 -3.48
C GLU A 15 0.18 14.57 -4.16
N LEU A 16 -0.74 13.79 -4.75
CA LEU A 16 -1.99 14.34 -5.31
C LEU A 16 -3.06 14.62 -4.25
N ILE A 17 -2.93 14.05 -3.05
CA ILE A 17 -3.99 14.15 -2.02
C ILE A 17 -4.05 15.57 -1.43
N GLN A 18 -2.89 16.16 -1.11
CA GLN A 18 -2.82 17.49 -0.49
C GLN A 18 -3.39 18.58 -1.42
N PRO A 19 -2.95 18.71 -2.70
CA PRO A 19 -3.50 19.73 -3.61
C PRO A 19 -5.00 19.56 -3.84
N PHE A 20 -5.48 18.31 -3.92
CA PHE A 20 -6.93 18.05 -3.99
C PHE A 20 -7.67 18.59 -2.77
N CYS A 21 -7.16 18.33 -1.56
CA CYS A 21 -7.81 18.77 -0.33
C CYS A 21 -7.82 20.30 -0.24
N GLU A 22 -6.74 20.96 -0.61
CA GLU A 22 -6.62 22.42 -0.64
C GLU A 22 -7.59 23.05 -1.65
N ASP A 23 -7.67 22.52 -2.87
CA ASP A 23 -8.60 22.98 -3.91
C ASP A 23 -10.06 22.87 -3.46
N VAL A 24 -10.45 21.70 -2.95
CA VAL A 24 -11.80 21.50 -2.40
C VAL A 24 -12.07 22.44 -1.22
N HIS A 25 -11.11 22.62 -0.31
CA HIS A 25 -11.28 23.50 0.83
C HIS A 25 -11.44 24.96 0.40
N ASN A 26 -10.59 25.45 -0.51
CA ASN A 26 -10.65 26.82 -1.02
C ASN A 26 -11.99 27.10 -1.69
N TRP A 27 -12.48 26.15 -2.50
CA TRP A 27 -13.80 26.26 -3.13
C TRP A 27 -14.92 26.33 -2.09
N LEU A 28 -14.95 25.42 -1.12
CA LEU A 28 -16.02 25.35 -0.11
C LEU A 28 -15.98 26.52 0.89
N SER A 29 -14.79 27.07 1.16
CA SER A 29 -14.61 28.20 2.08
C SER A 29 -14.90 29.56 1.44
N ALA A 30 -14.95 29.65 0.10
CA ALA A 30 -15.18 30.92 -0.60
C ALA A 30 -16.63 31.44 -0.49
N ASP A 31 -17.62 30.54 -0.37
CA ASP A 31 -19.03 30.90 -0.19
C ASP A 31 -19.75 29.74 0.53
N SER A 32 -20.59 30.05 1.52
CA SER A 32 -21.35 29.04 2.28
C SER A 32 -22.36 28.25 1.42
N LYS A 33 -22.68 28.74 0.22
CA LYS A 33 -23.52 28.07 -0.78
C LYS A 33 -22.74 27.16 -1.73
N ASN A 34 -21.40 27.20 -1.70
CA ASN A 34 -20.59 26.39 -2.61
C ASN A 34 -20.73 24.90 -2.30
N VAL A 35 -20.78 24.09 -3.37
CA VAL A 35 -20.85 22.64 -3.31
C VAL A 35 -19.74 22.03 -4.16
N ALA A 36 -19.00 21.07 -3.61
CA ALA A 36 -18.01 20.28 -4.33
C ALA A 36 -18.60 18.91 -4.71
N ALA A 37 -18.68 18.62 -6.01
CA ALA A 37 -19.09 17.31 -6.51
C ALA A 37 -17.86 16.51 -6.95
N VAL A 38 -17.56 15.43 -6.21
CA VAL A 38 -16.42 14.54 -6.50
C VAL A 38 -16.94 13.23 -7.07
N HIS A 39 -16.44 12.83 -8.24
CA HIS A 39 -16.89 11.60 -8.89
C HIS A 39 -15.75 10.79 -9.49
N CYS A 40 -16.01 9.49 -9.67
CA CYS A 40 -15.24 8.60 -10.54
C CYS A 40 -16.23 7.84 -11.42
N LYS A 41 -15.93 6.60 -11.84
CA LYS A 41 -16.90 5.78 -12.59
C LYS A 41 -18.09 5.33 -11.74
N ALA A 42 -17.84 4.81 -10.53
CA ALA A 42 -18.87 4.25 -9.64
C ALA A 42 -19.10 5.07 -8.37
N GLY A 43 -18.24 6.06 -8.08
CA GLY A 43 -18.30 6.84 -6.84
C GLY A 43 -18.14 5.97 -5.59
N LYS A 44 -17.24 4.99 -5.60
CA LYS A 44 -16.91 4.10 -4.46
C LYS A 44 -15.46 4.29 -4.01
N GLY A 45 -14.54 3.43 -4.45
CA GLY A 45 -13.15 3.39 -3.95
C GLY A 45 -12.36 4.69 -4.15
N ARG A 46 -12.16 5.11 -5.41
CA ARG A 46 -11.38 6.33 -5.74
C ARG A 46 -11.97 7.60 -5.12
N THR A 47 -13.26 7.83 -5.35
CA THR A 47 -13.99 8.97 -4.75
C THR A 47 -13.93 8.93 -3.23
N GLY A 48 -14.21 7.78 -2.62
CA GLY A 48 -14.17 7.62 -1.18
C GLY A 48 -12.80 7.87 -0.57
N THR A 49 -11.73 7.43 -1.23
CA THR A 49 -10.36 7.68 -0.77
C THR A 49 -10.11 9.19 -0.66
N MET A 50 -10.36 9.94 -1.73
CA MET A 50 -10.14 11.39 -1.76
C MET A 50 -11.08 12.14 -0.80
N VAL A 51 -12.36 11.76 -0.71
CA VAL A 51 -13.31 12.37 0.23
C VAL A 51 -12.92 12.08 1.68
N CYS A 52 -12.46 10.86 2.01
CA CYS A 52 -12.00 10.55 3.36
C CYS A 52 -10.77 11.39 3.73
N CYS A 53 -9.81 11.55 2.81
CA CYS A 53 -8.67 12.46 3.01
C CYS A 53 -9.12 13.91 3.24
N TYR A 54 -10.12 14.40 2.50
CA TYR A 54 -10.67 15.74 2.74
C TYR A 54 -11.35 15.88 4.11
N LEU A 55 -12.07 14.86 4.57
CA LEU A 55 -12.69 14.86 5.91
C LEU A 55 -11.64 14.93 7.02
N LEU A 56 -10.48 14.29 6.83
CA LEU A 56 -9.33 14.40 7.73
C LEU A 56 -8.67 15.78 7.65
N TYR A 57 -8.44 16.28 6.44
CA TYR A 57 -7.85 17.61 6.20
C TYR A 57 -8.66 18.72 6.86
N SER A 58 -9.98 18.71 6.64
CA SER A 58 -10.93 19.68 7.21
C SER A 58 -11.29 19.41 8.68
N ARG A 59 -10.63 18.44 9.34
CA ARG A 59 -10.84 18.07 10.75
C ARG A 59 -12.25 17.64 11.12
N GLN A 60 -13.08 17.27 10.14
CA GLN A 60 -14.44 16.74 10.39
C GLN A 60 -14.43 15.30 10.95
N LYS A 61 -13.30 14.60 10.77
CA LYS A 61 -13.04 13.26 11.30
C LYS A 61 -11.64 13.26 11.91
N ALA A 62 -11.49 12.59 13.05
CA ALA A 62 -10.23 12.58 13.79
C ALA A 62 -9.29 11.47 13.33
N SER A 63 -9.82 10.39 12.74
CA SER A 63 -9.06 9.21 12.35
C SER A 63 -9.48 8.67 10.98
N ALA A 64 -8.56 7.94 10.32
CA ALA A 64 -8.83 7.29 9.04
C ALA A 64 -10.02 6.34 9.13
N ASP A 65 -10.15 5.59 10.23
CA ASP A 65 -11.26 4.65 10.46
C ASP A 65 -12.61 5.37 10.57
N GLU A 66 -12.67 6.49 11.28
CA GLU A 66 -13.88 7.33 11.34
C GLU A 66 -14.28 7.86 9.96
N ALA A 67 -13.31 8.35 9.19
CA ALA A 67 -13.56 8.88 7.85
C ALA A 67 -14.07 7.79 6.89
N LEU A 68 -13.39 6.64 6.88
CA LEU A 68 -13.73 5.48 6.05
C LEU A 68 -15.11 4.92 6.41
N LYS A 69 -15.41 4.78 7.71
CA LYS A 69 -16.72 4.33 8.20
C LYS A 69 -17.82 5.31 7.82
N PHE A 70 -17.60 6.61 8.07
CA PHE A 70 -18.57 7.65 7.73
C PHE A 70 -18.89 7.66 6.23
N TYR A 71 -17.87 7.59 5.38
CA TYR A 71 -18.09 7.52 3.93
C TYR A 71 -18.87 6.26 3.53
N GLY A 72 -18.51 5.09 4.08
CA GLY A 72 -19.19 3.83 3.83
C GLY A 72 -20.69 3.89 4.15
N THR A 73 -21.05 4.38 5.34
CA THR A 73 -22.46 4.46 5.78
C THR A 73 -23.27 5.48 5.00
N LYS A 74 -22.65 6.60 4.59
CA LYS A 74 -23.35 7.64 3.81
C LYS A 74 -23.49 7.29 2.34
N ARG A 75 -22.52 6.60 1.76
CA ARG A 75 -22.48 6.33 0.31
C ARG A 75 -23.18 5.03 -0.09
N THR A 76 -23.24 4.04 0.80
CA THR A 76 -23.66 2.66 0.46
C THR A 76 -24.60 2.08 1.49
N HIS A 77 -25.49 1.17 1.07
CA HIS A 77 -26.41 0.46 1.97
C HIS A 77 -25.75 -0.70 2.73
N ASP A 78 -24.66 -1.26 2.19
CA ASP A 78 -23.93 -2.39 2.77
C ASP A 78 -22.63 -1.96 3.47
N GLU A 79 -22.46 -0.66 3.69
CA GLU A 79 -21.27 -0.03 4.28
C GLU A 79 -19.96 -0.25 3.51
N LYS A 80 -20.03 -0.81 2.29
CA LYS A 80 -18.87 -1.07 1.42
C LYS A 80 -18.52 0.13 0.54
N GLY A 81 -18.02 1.18 1.20
CA GLY A 81 -17.43 2.35 0.56
C GLY A 81 -16.04 2.08 -0.04
N VAL A 82 -14.99 2.35 0.73
CA VAL A 82 -13.59 2.06 0.35
C VAL A 82 -13.19 0.70 0.92
N THR A 83 -13.19 -0.32 0.07
CA THR A 83 -12.95 -1.71 0.46
C THR A 83 -11.57 -2.25 0.08
N ILE A 84 -10.91 -1.63 -0.90
CA ILE A 84 -9.57 -2.05 -1.35
C ILE A 84 -8.55 -1.66 -0.28
N PRO A 85 -7.81 -2.63 0.30
CA PRO A 85 -6.87 -2.35 1.38
C PRO A 85 -5.82 -1.29 1.06
N SER A 86 -5.25 -1.31 -0.14
CA SER A 86 -4.28 -0.28 -0.55
C SER A 86 -4.88 1.13 -0.60
N GLN A 87 -6.15 1.29 -0.96
CA GLN A 87 -6.82 2.59 -0.91
C GLN A 87 -7.03 3.07 0.53
N ARG A 88 -7.43 2.16 1.43
CA ARG A 88 -7.58 2.45 2.86
C ARG A 88 -6.26 2.87 3.50
N ARG A 89 -5.17 2.16 3.17
CA ARG A 89 -3.81 2.49 3.64
C ARG A 89 -3.40 3.92 3.28
N TYR A 90 -3.79 4.43 2.11
CA TYR A 90 -3.46 5.80 1.72
C TYR A 90 -4.26 6.86 2.49
N VAL A 91 -5.46 6.50 2.98
CA VAL A 91 -6.19 7.34 3.95
C VAL A 91 -5.47 7.33 5.31
N GLU A 92 -4.95 6.19 5.76
CA GLU A 92 -4.15 6.08 6.98
C GLU A 92 -2.85 6.89 6.89
N TYR A 93 -2.15 6.80 5.74
CA TYR A 93 -0.97 7.62 5.46
C TYR A 93 -1.28 9.11 5.50
N TYR A 94 -2.35 9.54 4.83
CA TYR A 94 -2.73 10.95 4.86
C TYR A 94 -3.18 11.42 6.24
N ALA A 95 -3.86 10.54 7.02
CA ALA A 95 -4.16 10.81 8.41
C ALA A 95 -2.89 11.11 9.23
N ALA A 96 -1.83 10.32 9.05
CA ALA A 96 -0.56 10.54 9.72
C ALA A 96 0.11 11.87 9.33
N LEU A 97 0.02 12.30 8.06
CA LEU A 97 0.50 13.62 7.63
C LEU A 97 -0.23 14.75 8.39
N VAL A 98 -1.56 14.66 8.51
CA VAL A 98 -2.34 15.74 9.13
C VAL A 98 -2.34 15.71 10.66
N THR A 99 -2.15 14.56 11.32
CA THR A 99 -2.20 14.44 12.79
C THR A 99 -0.83 14.44 13.47
N SER A 100 0.22 13.96 12.79
CA SER A 100 1.56 13.79 13.39
C SER A 100 2.56 14.87 12.95
N GLY A 101 2.14 15.86 12.16
CA GLY A 101 3.02 16.94 11.68
C GLY A 101 4.14 16.45 10.76
N LEU A 102 3.99 15.25 10.19
CA LEU A 102 4.95 14.67 9.26
C LEU A 102 4.99 15.50 7.98
N GLN A 103 6.19 15.90 7.57
CA GLN A 103 6.41 16.54 6.28
C GLN A 103 6.84 15.49 5.26
N TYR A 104 5.97 15.24 4.27
CA TYR A 104 6.26 14.27 3.23
C TYR A 104 7.53 14.67 2.47
N SER A 105 8.41 13.70 2.25
CA SER A 105 9.63 13.90 1.47
C SER A 105 10.00 12.63 0.70
N ALA A 106 10.64 12.81 -0.46
CA ALA A 106 11.12 11.72 -1.29
C ALA A 106 12.12 10.86 -0.49
N THR A 107 11.69 9.68 -0.08
CA THR A 107 12.44 8.79 0.80
C THR A 107 12.91 7.57 0.04
N ARG A 108 14.22 7.30 0.06
CA ARG A 108 14.80 6.13 -0.61
C ARG A 108 14.70 4.90 0.27
N VAL A 109 14.07 3.82 -0.21
CA VAL A 109 14.14 2.51 0.44
C VAL A 109 14.58 1.43 -0.54
N HIS A 110 15.06 0.31 -0.03
CA HIS A 110 15.27 -0.92 -0.80
C HIS A 110 14.36 -2.00 -0.25
N ILE A 111 14.03 -3.00 -1.07
CA ILE A 111 13.35 -4.22 -0.60
C ILE A 111 14.40 -5.33 -0.57
N ARG A 112 14.64 -5.90 0.62
CA ARG A 112 15.57 -7.02 0.79
C ARG A 112 14.87 -8.34 0.55
N GLU A 113 13.80 -8.57 1.31
CA GLU A 113 13.01 -9.80 1.23
C GLU A 113 11.53 -9.54 1.48
N LEU A 114 10.71 -10.42 0.91
CA LEU A 114 9.30 -10.58 1.22
C LEU A 114 9.10 -11.97 1.83
N VAL A 115 8.50 -12.04 3.01
CA VAL A 115 8.18 -13.28 3.71
C VAL A 115 6.68 -13.49 3.72
N MET A 116 6.22 -14.68 3.35
CA MET A 116 4.82 -15.12 3.48
C MET A 116 4.72 -16.18 4.55
N SER A 117 3.87 -15.98 5.56
CA SER A 117 3.67 -16.95 6.64
C SER A 117 2.23 -16.93 7.19
N PRO A 118 1.60 -18.09 7.41
CA PRO A 118 1.97 -19.38 6.81
C PRO A 118 1.95 -19.33 5.27
N PRO A 119 2.55 -20.29 4.56
CA PRO A 119 2.49 -20.31 3.10
C PRO A 119 1.05 -20.43 2.57
N PRO A 120 0.71 -19.81 1.41
CA PRO A 120 -0.60 -20.00 0.78
C PRO A 120 -0.86 -21.46 0.38
N THR A 121 -2.10 -21.90 0.53
CA THR A 121 -2.59 -23.23 0.10
C THR A 121 -3.11 -23.13 -1.33
N LEU A 122 -2.36 -23.68 -2.28
CA LEU A 122 -2.71 -23.64 -3.70
C LEU A 122 -3.18 -25.01 -4.17
N ASN A 123 -4.32 -25.05 -4.87
CA ASN A 123 -4.89 -26.28 -5.42
C ASN A 123 -3.91 -26.89 -6.44
N GLY A 124 -3.29 -28.02 -6.10
CA GLY A 124 -2.44 -28.79 -7.04
C GLY A 124 -0.93 -28.59 -6.94
N GLY A 125 -0.39 -28.05 -5.83
CA GLY A 125 1.04 -28.20 -5.53
C GLY A 125 1.72 -27.02 -4.86
N THR A 126 3.06 -27.12 -4.78
CA THR A 126 3.93 -26.17 -4.06
C THR A 126 3.85 -24.75 -4.63
N CYS A 127 3.72 -23.76 -3.75
CA CYS A 127 3.80 -22.34 -4.12
C CYS A 127 5.20 -22.00 -4.65
N SER A 128 5.28 -21.47 -5.87
CA SER A 128 6.51 -21.00 -6.52
C SER A 128 6.35 -19.51 -6.80
N PRO A 129 6.60 -18.65 -5.79
CA PRO A 129 6.32 -17.24 -5.90
C PRO A 129 7.25 -16.54 -6.89
N GLU A 130 6.68 -15.64 -7.68
CA GLU A 130 7.39 -14.67 -8.51
C GLU A 130 6.98 -13.26 -8.06
N LEU A 131 7.98 -12.43 -7.78
CA LEU A 131 7.79 -11.05 -7.34
C LEU A 131 7.93 -10.08 -8.52
N THR A 132 7.09 -9.04 -8.55
CA THR A 132 7.26 -7.89 -9.42
C THR A 132 7.07 -6.63 -8.61
N VAL A 133 8.08 -5.75 -8.60
CA VAL A 133 8.01 -4.47 -7.90
C VAL A 133 7.96 -3.36 -8.94
N SER A 134 7.05 -2.40 -8.76
CA SER A 134 6.93 -1.22 -9.61
C SER A 134 6.72 0.05 -8.79
N GLN A 135 7.32 1.13 -9.26
CA GLN A 135 7.18 2.48 -8.71
C GLN A 135 6.31 3.31 -9.64
N ALA A 136 5.41 4.13 -9.08
CA ALA A 136 4.53 4.98 -9.87
C ALA A 136 5.27 6.14 -10.54
N GLN A 137 6.06 6.91 -9.79
CA GLN A 137 6.70 8.12 -10.28
C GLN A 137 8.10 8.35 -9.69
N PRO A 138 9.15 8.51 -10.53
CA PRO A 138 9.17 8.16 -11.95
C PRO A 138 8.82 6.67 -12.16
N SER A 139 8.20 6.33 -13.28
CA SER A 139 7.76 4.97 -13.54
C SER A 139 8.96 4.02 -13.60
N PHE A 140 8.97 3.00 -12.75
CA PHE A 140 10.01 1.98 -12.75
C PHE A 140 9.38 0.61 -12.49
N LYS A 141 10.00 -0.44 -13.02
CA LYS A 141 9.60 -1.83 -12.78
C LYS A 141 10.84 -2.71 -12.75
N THR A 142 10.94 -3.57 -11.74
CA THR A 142 12.05 -4.52 -11.64
C THR A 142 12.02 -5.51 -12.81
N PRO A 143 13.18 -5.91 -13.34
CA PRO A 143 13.24 -6.97 -14.35
C PRO A 143 12.66 -8.28 -13.79
N SER A 144 12.09 -9.11 -14.68
CA SER A 144 11.56 -10.41 -14.29
C SER A 144 12.69 -11.37 -13.89
N GLY A 145 12.44 -12.23 -12.90
CA GLY A 145 13.42 -13.24 -12.46
C GLY A 145 14.50 -12.74 -11.50
N CYS A 146 14.46 -11.48 -11.07
CA CYS A 146 15.42 -10.91 -10.12
C CYS A 146 15.12 -11.27 -8.66
N HIS A 147 14.85 -12.55 -8.39
CA HIS A 147 14.56 -13.04 -7.04
C HIS A 147 14.99 -14.50 -6.84
N GLU A 148 15.29 -14.82 -5.59
CA GLU A 148 15.53 -16.18 -5.11
C GLU A 148 14.45 -16.56 -4.10
N VAL A 149 13.96 -17.80 -4.19
CA VAL A 149 12.92 -18.31 -3.29
C VAL A 149 13.53 -19.34 -2.35
N ARG A 150 13.33 -19.14 -1.04
CA ARG A 150 13.59 -20.16 -0.01
C ARG A 150 12.29 -20.56 0.67
N LYS A 151 12.16 -21.84 0.96
CA LYS A 151 11.00 -22.41 1.66
C LYS A 151 11.49 -22.95 2.99
N ASP A 152 10.98 -22.39 4.06
CA ASP A 152 11.29 -22.80 5.43
C ASP A 152 10.04 -23.48 6.01
N GLU A 153 10.20 -24.13 7.17
CA GLU A 153 9.06 -24.65 7.92
C GLU A 153 8.14 -23.49 8.33
N GLY A 154 6.90 -23.49 7.81
CA GLY A 154 5.92 -22.45 8.12
C GLY A 154 6.09 -21.10 7.40
N SER A 155 7.02 -20.96 6.45
CA SER A 155 7.13 -19.73 5.65
C SER A 155 7.75 -19.91 4.27
N ILE A 156 7.48 -18.95 3.37
CA ILE A 156 8.19 -18.81 2.09
C ILE A 156 8.81 -17.43 2.03
N ARG A 157 10.11 -17.37 1.76
CA ARG A 157 10.91 -16.14 1.62
C ARG A 157 11.27 -15.91 0.17
N VAL A 158 11.13 -14.68 -0.28
CA VAL A 158 11.49 -14.22 -1.61
C VAL A 158 12.51 -13.09 -1.46
N TYR A 159 13.77 -13.39 -1.74
CA TYR A 159 14.87 -12.43 -1.70
C TYR A 159 14.99 -11.75 -3.06
N LEU A 160 15.07 -10.43 -3.07
CA LEU A 160 15.40 -9.71 -4.30
C LEU A 160 16.91 -9.78 -4.53
N THR A 161 17.32 -10.28 -5.69
CA THR A 161 18.75 -10.36 -6.07
C THR A 161 19.27 -9.06 -6.65
N HIS A 162 18.39 -8.09 -6.91
CA HIS A 162 18.74 -6.76 -7.40
C HIS A 162 18.26 -5.70 -6.43
N CYS A 163 19.22 -4.99 -5.82
CA CYS A 163 18.96 -3.91 -4.89
C CYS A 163 18.66 -2.62 -5.67
N THR A 164 17.40 -2.43 -6.04
CA THR A 164 16.97 -1.20 -6.73
C THR A 164 16.47 -0.19 -5.71
N PRO A 165 16.98 1.06 -5.70
CA PRO A 165 16.40 2.11 -4.87
C PRO A 165 15.00 2.48 -5.36
N LEU A 166 14.05 2.55 -4.43
CA LEU A 166 12.65 2.90 -4.66
C LEU A 166 12.28 4.17 -3.89
N TYR A 167 11.29 4.89 -4.42
CA TYR A 167 10.80 6.17 -3.91
C TYR A 167 9.28 6.28 -4.07
N GLY A 168 8.64 7.00 -3.16
CA GLY A 168 7.23 7.35 -3.26
C GLY A 168 6.34 6.11 -3.27
N ASP A 169 5.38 6.07 -4.19
CA ASP A 169 4.36 5.03 -4.25
C ASP A 169 4.85 3.78 -4.97
N VAL A 170 4.94 2.69 -4.22
CA VAL A 170 5.46 1.40 -4.68
C VAL A 170 4.38 0.34 -4.61
N ARG A 171 4.25 -0.42 -5.71
CA ARG A 171 3.39 -1.58 -5.84
C ARG A 171 4.23 -2.85 -5.85
N VAL A 172 3.77 -3.84 -5.11
CA VAL A 172 4.34 -5.19 -5.07
C VAL A 172 3.28 -6.18 -5.52
N ASP A 173 3.48 -6.81 -6.69
CA ASP A 173 2.66 -7.92 -7.15
C ASP A 173 3.35 -9.26 -6.88
N VAL A 174 2.59 -10.19 -6.28
CA VAL A 174 3.05 -11.55 -6.02
C VAL A 174 2.25 -12.52 -6.88
N TYR A 175 2.96 -13.36 -7.62
CA TYR A 175 2.38 -14.37 -8.50
C TYR A 175 2.83 -15.77 -8.05
N ASN A 176 2.07 -16.80 -8.41
CA ASN A 176 2.51 -18.18 -8.40
C ASN A 176 2.81 -18.63 -9.82
N LYS A 177 4.03 -19.09 -10.09
CA LYS A 177 4.46 -19.61 -11.40
C LYS A 177 5.11 -20.99 -11.24
N PRO A 178 4.31 -22.07 -11.23
CA PRO A 178 4.84 -23.44 -11.23
C PRO A 178 5.65 -23.71 -12.52
N LYS A 179 6.75 -24.47 -12.42
CA LYS A 179 7.65 -24.78 -13.56
C LYS A 179 6.95 -25.36 -14.78
N MET A 180 5.86 -26.11 -14.57
CA MET A 180 5.10 -26.79 -15.63
C MET A 180 3.96 -25.94 -16.23
N LYS A 181 3.66 -24.74 -15.68
CA LYS A 181 2.61 -23.86 -16.21
C LYS A 181 3.21 -22.71 -17.00
N MET A 182 2.67 -22.47 -18.21
CA MET A 182 3.06 -21.35 -19.08
C MET A 182 2.67 -19.98 -18.51
N ARG A 183 1.56 -19.91 -17.76
CA ARG A 183 1.02 -18.66 -17.23
C ARG A 183 1.20 -18.58 -15.71
N LYS A 184 1.65 -17.42 -15.24
CA LYS A 184 1.66 -17.08 -13.81
C LYS A 184 0.28 -16.65 -13.35
N GLU A 185 -0.12 -17.13 -12.18
CA GLU A 185 -1.40 -16.80 -11.53
C GLU A 185 -1.13 -15.72 -10.46
N LYS A 186 -1.92 -14.64 -10.46
CA LYS A 186 -1.75 -13.58 -9.43
C LYS A 186 -2.26 -14.12 -8.10
N LEU A 187 -1.44 -14.02 -7.05
CA LEU A 187 -1.84 -14.35 -5.69
C LEU A 187 -2.49 -13.13 -5.04
N PHE A 188 -1.73 -12.07 -4.87
CA PHE A 188 -2.15 -10.82 -4.27
C PHE A 188 -1.22 -9.69 -4.71
N HIS A 189 -1.59 -8.48 -4.35
CA HIS A 189 -0.69 -7.33 -4.45
C HIS A 189 -0.98 -6.35 -3.33
N PHE A 190 -0.10 -5.37 -3.17
CA PHE A 190 -0.33 -4.24 -2.27
C PHE A 190 0.49 -3.03 -2.72
N TRP A 191 0.03 -1.86 -2.29
CA TRP A 191 0.76 -0.61 -2.41
C TRP A 191 1.25 -0.15 -1.05
N PHE A 192 2.46 0.39 -1.00
CA PHE A 192 2.97 1.15 0.14
C PHE A 192 3.66 2.41 -0.37
N ASN A 193 3.99 3.32 0.53
CA ASN A 193 4.81 4.47 0.18
C ASN A 193 6.07 4.51 1.05
N THR A 194 7.21 4.77 0.40
CA THR A 194 8.53 4.63 1.01
C THR A 194 8.78 5.58 2.18
N PHE A 195 8.20 6.78 2.13
CA PHE A 195 8.29 7.77 3.22
C PHE A 195 7.67 7.23 4.51
N PHE A 196 6.46 6.68 4.41
CA PHE A 196 5.72 6.18 5.58
C PHE A 196 6.39 4.97 6.22
N VAL A 197 7.03 4.12 5.43
CA VAL A 197 7.82 3.00 5.96
C VAL A 197 8.99 3.52 6.80
N ALA A 198 9.77 4.47 6.30
CA ALA A 198 10.90 5.04 7.04
C ALA A 198 10.44 5.92 8.23
N ALA A 199 9.26 6.53 8.14
CA ALA A 199 8.64 7.28 9.22
C ALA A 199 7.97 6.40 10.29
N GLY A 200 8.00 5.06 10.15
CA GLY A 200 7.38 4.12 11.09
C GLY A 200 5.84 4.12 11.05
N VAL A 201 5.23 4.64 10.00
CA VAL A 201 3.77 4.63 9.82
C VAL A 201 3.33 3.31 9.20
N GLY A 202 2.83 2.41 10.05
CA GLY A 202 2.46 1.05 9.64
C GLY A 202 3.67 0.12 9.45
N ALA A 203 4.87 0.56 9.81
CA ALA A 203 6.10 -0.22 9.77
C ALA A 203 6.87 -0.07 11.08
N GLU A 204 7.62 -1.09 11.45
CA GLU A 204 8.43 -1.11 12.68
C GLU A 204 9.91 -1.01 12.33
N ARG A 205 10.66 -0.15 13.03
CA ARG A 205 12.12 -0.17 12.97
C ARG A 205 12.62 -1.46 13.61
N VAL A 206 13.53 -2.15 12.92
CA VAL A 206 14.15 -3.39 13.40
C VAL A 206 15.68 -3.20 13.48
N PRO A 207 16.40 -4.07 14.21
CA PRO A 207 17.86 -4.05 14.19
C PRO A 207 18.41 -4.11 12.77
N ALA A 208 19.60 -3.53 12.58
CA ALA A 208 20.31 -3.62 11.31
C ALA A 208 20.52 -5.09 10.92
N LEU A 209 20.46 -5.36 9.62
CA LEU A 209 20.66 -6.71 9.10
C LEU A 209 22.16 -7.05 9.12
N ASP A 210 22.50 -8.31 9.36
CA ASP A 210 23.91 -8.77 9.46
C ASP A 210 24.73 -8.45 8.21
N ASP A 211 24.11 -8.47 7.03
CA ASP A 211 24.74 -8.16 5.75
C ASP A 211 24.81 -6.66 5.43
N SER A 212 24.15 -5.84 6.24
CA SER A 212 23.98 -4.40 6.05
C SER A 212 24.00 -3.64 7.39
N PRO A 213 25.02 -3.82 8.24
CA PRO A 213 25.01 -3.33 9.63
C PRO A 213 24.96 -1.81 9.75
N ASN A 214 25.32 -1.10 8.68
CA ASN A 214 25.34 0.36 8.62
C ASN A 214 24.02 0.96 8.08
N LEU A 215 23.01 0.14 7.82
CA LEU A 215 21.70 0.58 7.35
C LEU A 215 20.66 0.39 8.46
N GLU A 216 19.78 1.37 8.60
CA GLU A 216 18.54 1.14 9.35
C GLU A 216 17.68 0.13 8.59
N ALA A 217 16.83 -0.61 9.29
CA ALA A 217 15.93 -1.54 8.65
C ALA A 217 14.51 -1.36 9.20
N PHE A 218 13.54 -1.42 8.29
CA PHE A 218 12.13 -1.33 8.62
C PHE A 218 11.40 -2.59 8.16
N LYS A 219 10.45 -3.02 8.98
CA LYS A 219 9.61 -4.20 8.77
C LYS A 219 8.16 -3.75 8.59
N LEU A 220 7.66 -3.80 7.36
CA LEU A 220 6.25 -3.59 7.06
C LEU A 220 5.53 -4.95 7.14
N THR A 221 4.60 -5.10 8.07
CA THR A 221 3.80 -6.33 8.24
C THR A 221 2.36 -6.06 7.80
N LEU A 222 1.90 -6.80 6.79
CA LEU A 222 0.54 -6.74 6.27
C LEU A 222 -0.16 -8.07 6.51
N ASN A 223 -1.25 -8.07 7.26
CA ASN A 223 -2.09 -9.26 7.40
C ASN A 223 -2.93 -9.50 6.12
N LYS A 224 -3.57 -10.67 6.03
CA LYS A 224 -4.44 -11.07 4.91
C LYS A 224 -5.44 -9.99 4.49
N TRP A 225 -6.04 -9.31 5.46
CA TRP A 225 -7.08 -8.31 5.22
C TRP A 225 -6.51 -6.99 4.70
N GLN A 226 -5.20 -6.80 4.78
CA GLN A 226 -4.48 -5.64 4.28
C GLN A 226 -3.90 -5.86 2.86
N LEU A 227 -4.16 -7.00 2.23
CA LEU A 227 -3.64 -7.37 0.92
C LEU A 227 -4.75 -7.35 -0.15
N ASP A 228 -4.48 -6.69 -1.27
CA ASP A 228 -5.41 -6.62 -2.39
C ASP A 228 -5.52 -8.02 -3.04
N GLU A 229 -6.73 -8.41 -3.45
CA GLU A 229 -7.14 -9.78 -3.82
C GLU A 229 -7.23 -10.77 -2.65
N ALA A 230 -6.21 -10.88 -1.78
CA ALA A 230 -6.24 -11.87 -0.68
C ALA A 230 -7.34 -11.59 0.36
N HIS A 231 -7.67 -10.33 0.62
CA HIS A 231 -8.77 -9.96 1.54
C HIS A 231 -10.16 -10.44 1.07
N LYS A 232 -10.30 -10.85 -0.20
CA LYS A 232 -11.55 -11.38 -0.77
C LYS A 232 -11.78 -12.86 -0.41
N ASP A 233 -10.74 -13.59 -0.01
CA ASP A 233 -10.82 -14.99 0.40
C ASP A 233 -11.44 -15.12 1.80
N LYS A 234 -12.73 -14.80 1.95
CA LYS A 234 -13.43 -14.84 3.26
C LYS A 234 -13.56 -16.25 3.85
N GLN A 235 -13.44 -17.29 3.02
CA GLN A 235 -13.58 -18.68 3.42
C GLN A 235 -12.24 -19.37 3.70
N HIS A 236 -11.12 -18.63 3.64
CA HIS A 236 -9.78 -19.14 3.93
C HIS A 236 -9.37 -20.34 3.06
N LYS A 237 -9.82 -20.36 1.79
CA LYS A 237 -9.52 -21.44 0.85
C LYS A 237 -8.05 -21.45 0.44
N HIS A 238 -7.47 -20.26 0.28
CA HIS A 238 -6.10 -20.09 -0.21
C HIS A 238 -5.17 -19.51 0.85
N TYR A 239 -5.71 -18.70 1.75
CA TYR A 239 -4.93 -18.03 2.78
C TYR A 239 -5.53 -18.33 4.16
N SER A 240 -4.69 -18.86 5.06
CA SER A 240 -5.01 -18.96 6.49
C SER A 240 -5.55 -17.63 7.04
N PRO A 241 -6.45 -17.63 8.03
CA PRO A 241 -6.81 -16.39 8.76
C PRO A 241 -5.58 -15.64 9.29
N ASP A 242 -4.52 -16.36 9.67
CA ASP A 242 -3.28 -15.79 10.22
C ASP A 242 -2.25 -15.44 9.13
N PHE A 243 -2.62 -15.57 7.85
CA PHE A 243 -1.75 -15.23 6.74
C PHE A 243 -1.27 -13.78 6.84
N LYS A 244 0.05 -13.59 6.79
CA LYS A 244 0.69 -12.28 6.75
C LYS A 244 1.87 -12.28 5.78
N VAL A 245 2.13 -11.07 5.30
CA VAL A 245 3.28 -10.73 4.46
C VAL A 245 4.14 -9.76 5.25
N ILE A 246 5.44 -10.03 5.28
CA ILE A 246 6.44 -9.15 5.88
C ILE A 246 7.37 -8.68 4.78
N LEU A 247 7.52 -7.36 4.65
CA LEU A 247 8.49 -6.74 3.76
C LEU A 247 9.62 -6.16 4.61
N LEU A 248 10.85 -6.63 4.40
CA LEU A 248 12.04 -6.07 5.04
C LEU A 248 12.70 -5.07 4.12
N THR A 249 12.87 -3.86 4.63
CA THR A 249 13.30 -2.70 3.85
C THR A 249 14.49 -2.00 4.52
N PRO A 250 15.73 -2.27 4.06
CA PRO A 250 16.88 -1.50 4.47
C PRO A 250 16.78 -0.05 3.98
N TYR A 251 17.13 0.86 4.87
CA TYR A 251 17.06 2.29 4.72
C TYR A 251 18.42 2.91 5.05
N LYS A 252 18.89 3.83 4.20
CA LYS A 252 20.11 4.60 4.44
C LYS A 252 19.73 6.04 4.74
N THR A 253 19.90 6.49 5.97
CA THR A 253 19.97 7.92 6.27
C THR A 253 21.26 8.46 5.67
N TRP A 254 21.16 9.34 4.67
CA TRP A 254 22.32 10.13 4.26
C TRP A 254 22.48 11.25 5.28
N THR A 255 23.39 11.09 6.23
CA THR A 255 23.97 12.25 6.91
C THR A 255 24.83 12.96 5.86
N ILE A 256 24.43 14.16 5.46
CA ILE A 256 25.32 15.06 4.74
C ILE A 256 26.43 15.40 5.76
N LEU A 257 27.63 14.89 5.51
CA LEU A 257 28.85 15.42 6.11
C LEU A 257 29.28 16.65 5.31
#